data_AF-A0A536GYS2-F1
#
_entry.id   AF-A0A536GYS2-F1
#
_cell.length_a   1.000
_cell.length_b   1.000
_cell.length_c   1.000
_cell.angle_alpha   90.00
_cell.angle_beta   90.00
_cell.angle_gamma   90.00
#
_symmetry.space_group_name_H-M   'P 1'
#
loop_
_entity.id
_entity.type
_entity.pdbx_description
1 polymer ?
#
loop_
_entity_poly.entity_id
_entity_poly.type
_entity_poly.pdbx_seq_one_letter_code
_entity_poly.pdbx_strand_id
1 'polypeptide(L)'
;MDLAYADLTEADLSEADLNNADLSGAHLAGANLSGANLAEANLSGADLSGANLVGADLVAADLNETNLTGAYVRAANFSWINVSQAIITAAQLKSARLSPDEL
;
A
#
# COMPACT_ATOMS: atom_id res chain seq x y z
N MET A 1 -5.52 2.05 13.95
CA MET A 1 -6.19 0.74 14.16
C MET A 1 -5.12 -0.34 14.13
N ASP A 2 -5.19 -1.37 14.96
CA ASP A 2 -4.20 -2.47 14.95
C ASP A 2 -4.75 -3.66 14.17
N LEU A 3 -4.09 -3.98 13.06
CA LEU A 3 -4.32 -5.12 12.17
C LEU A 3 -2.99 -5.82 11.84
N ALA A 4 -1.98 -5.68 12.70
CA ALA A 4 -0.69 -6.30 12.47
C ALA A 4 -0.85 -7.83 12.35
N TYR A 5 -0.22 -8.42 11.34
CA TYR A 5 -0.30 -9.85 11.02
C TYR A 5 -1.71 -10.39 10.75
N ALA A 6 -2.70 -9.53 10.54
CA ALA A 6 -4.06 -9.95 10.23
C ALA A 6 -4.10 -10.68 8.88
N ASP A 7 -4.91 -11.73 8.80
CA ASP A 7 -5.26 -12.36 7.53
C ASP A 7 -6.45 -11.61 6.91
N LEU A 8 -6.13 -10.83 5.88
CA LEU A 8 -7.05 -9.99 5.10
C LEU A 8 -6.95 -10.37 3.61
N THR A 9 -6.53 -11.59 3.33
CA THR A 9 -6.41 -12.13 1.97
C THR A 9 -7.76 -12.02 1.27
N GLU A 10 -7.77 -11.42 0.08
CA GLU A 10 -8.98 -11.16 -0.73
C GLU A 10 -10.07 -10.34 -0.01
N ALA A 11 -9.77 -9.70 1.12
CA ALA A 11 -10.74 -8.90 1.85
C ALA A 11 -11.19 -7.68 1.04
N ASP A 12 -12.46 -7.30 1.20
CA ASP A 12 -12.98 -6.06 0.65
C ASP A 12 -12.81 -4.92 1.66
N LEU A 13 -11.86 -4.04 1.37
CA LEU A 13 -11.47 -2.88 2.16
C LEU A 13 -11.55 -1.61 1.28
N SER A 14 -12.33 -1.63 0.19
CA SER A 14 -12.48 -0.46 -0.66
C SER A 14 -13.05 0.72 0.12
N GLU A 15 -12.49 1.90 -0.12
CA GLU A 15 -12.86 3.15 0.55
C GLU A 15 -12.72 3.13 2.09
N ALA A 16 -12.07 2.10 2.65
CA ALA A 16 -11.85 2.00 4.09
C ALA A 16 -10.95 3.15 4.59
N ASP A 17 -11.27 3.67 5.77
CA ASP A 17 -10.40 4.59 6.48
C ASP A 17 -9.41 3.79 7.35
N LEU A 18 -8.19 3.65 6.83
CA LEU A 18 -7.06 2.94 7.43
C LEU A 18 -5.91 3.91 7.75
N ASN A 19 -6.20 5.20 7.87
CA ASN A 19 -5.20 6.20 8.24
C ASN A 19 -4.54 5.82 9.57
N ASN A 20 -3.21 5.90 9.63
CA ASN A 20 -2.43 5.54 10.81
C ASN A 20 -2.70 4.09 11.31
N ALA A 21 -3.19 3.19 10.44
CA ALA A 21 -3.35 1.79 10.81
C ALA A 21 -2.00 1.07 10.87
N ASP A 22 -1.86 0.17 11.84
CA ASP A 22 -0.78 -0.80 11.85
C ASP A 22 -1.23 -2.03 11.08
N LEU A 23 -0.69 -2.20 9.88
CA LEU A 23 -0.88 -3.34 8.98
C LEU A 23 0.45 -4.09 8.79
N SER A 24 1.41 -3.91 9.71
CA SER A 24 2.72 -4.55 9.59
C SER A 24 2.58 -6.07 9.56
N GLY A 25 3.23 -6.70 8.58
CA GLY A 25 3.16 -8.14 8.34
C GLY A 25 1.77 -8.68 7.96
N ALA A 26 0.78 -7.85 7.67
CA ALA A 26 -0.55 -8.30 7.30
C ALA A 26 -0.55 -9.05 5.95
N HIS A 27 -1.41 -10.07 5.84
CA HIS A 27 -1.64 -10.77 4.57
C HIS A 27 -2.79 -10.08 3.82
N LEU A 28 -2.47 -9.33 2.78
CA LEU A 28 -3.42 -8.56 1.96
C LEU A 28 -3.39 -9.01 0.49
N ALA A 29 -2.91 -10.23 0.22
CA ALA A 29 -2.81 -10.76 -1.13
C ALA A 29 -4.20 -10.76 -1.78
N GLY A 30 -4.31 -10.16 -2.96
CA GLY A 30 -5.58 -10.01 -3.70
C GLY A 30 -6.63 -9.11 -3.05
N ALA A 31 -6.36 -8.45 -1.93
CA ALA A 31 -7.33 -7.59 -1.25
C ALA A 31 -7.77 -6.41 -2.13
N ASN A 32 -9.03 -6.00 -1.98
CA ASN A 32 -9.56 -4.79 -2.61
C ASN A 32 -9.37 -3.59 -1.68
N LEU A 33 -8.40 -2.73 -1.98
CA LEU A 33 -8.09 -1.48 -1.25
C LEU A 33 -8.36 -0.25 -2.13
N SER A 34 -9.21 -0.38 -3.16
CA SER A 34 -9.47 0.73 -4.08
C SER A 34 -10.09 1.91 -3.33
N GLY A 35 -9.53 3.10 -3.55
CA GLY A 35 -9.94 4.32 -2.86
C GLY A 35 -9.71 4.35 -1.34
N ALA A 36 -9.06 3.34 -0.75
CA ALA A 36 -8.81 3.32 0.69
C ALA A 36 -7.86 4.46 1.11
N ASN A 37 -8.10 5.00 2.30
CA ASN A 37 -7.19 5.95 2.94
C ASN A 37 -6.18 5.18 3.78
N LEU A 38 -4.96 5.03 3.28
CA LEU A 38 -3.82 4.37 3.93
C LEU A 38 -2.74 5.39 4.32
N ALA A 39 -3.08 6.68 4.40
CA ALA A 39 -2.10 7.70 4.74
C ALA A 39 -1.49 7.41 6.11
N GLU A 40 -0.16 7.51 6.21
CA GLU A 40 0.64 7.23 7.42
C GLU A 40 0.46 5.79 7.98
N ALA A 41 -0.11 4.86 7.20
CA ALA A 41 -0.23 3.48 7.62
C ALA A 41 1.14 2.79 7.65
N ASN A 42 1.34 1.91 8.64
CA ASN A 42 2.48 1.01 8.68
C ASN A 42 2.15 -0.27 7.92
N LEU A 43 2.69 -0.43 6.71
CA LEU A 43 2.53 -1.62 5.87
C LEU A 43 3.83 -2.45 5.82
N SER A 44 4.76 -2.21 6.75
CA SER A 44 6.07 -2.86 6.72
C SER A 44 5.94 -4.39 6.74
N GLY A 45 6.60 -5.05 5.79
CA GLY A 45 6.54 -6.51 5.62
C GLY A 45 5.18 -7.08 5.20
N ALA A 46 4.18 -6.26 4.88
CA ALA A 46 2.87 -6.75 4.43
C ALA A 46 2.94 -7.38 3.02
N ASP A 47 2.09 -8.38 2.77
CA ASP A 47 1.93 -8.96 1.43
C ASP A 47 0.72 -8.34 0.72
N LEU A 48 0.98 -7.42 -0.21
CA LEU A 48 -0.01 -6.77 -1.08
C LEU A 48 0.01 -7.36 -2.49
N SER A 49 0.52 -8.58 -2.68
CA SER A 49 0.61 -9.18 -4.00
C SER A 49 -0.76 -9.30 -4.67
N GLY A 50 -0.86 -8.80 -5.90
CA GLY A 50 -2.12 -8.77 -6.65
C GLY A 50 -3.23 -7.86 -6.09
N ALA A 51 -2.98 -7.12 -5.01
CA ALA A 51 -3.99 -6.25 -4.39
C ALA A 51 -4.43 -5.11 -5.33
N ASN A 52 -5.69 -4.68 -5.19
CA ASN A 52 -6.21 -3.53 -5.92
C ASN A 52 -6.07 -2.26 -5.08
N LEU A 53 -5.09 -1.41 -5.41
CA LEU A 53 -4.83 -0.11 -4.77
C LEU A 53 -5.28 1.06 -5.65
N VAL A 54 -6.16 0.84 -6.64
CA VAL A 54 -6.53 1.92 -7.57
C VAL A 54 -7.14 3.09 -6.82
N GLY A 55 -6.53 4.27 -6.96
CA GLY A 55 -6.97 5.50 -6.28
C GLY A 55 -6.76 5.53 -4.76
N ALA A 56 -6.07 4.55 -4.17
CA ALA A 56 -5.76 4.57 -2.74
C ALA A 56 -4.79 5.72 -2.38
N ASP A 57 -4.92 6.26 -1.18
CA ASP A 57 -4.03 7.29 -0.66
C ASP A 57 -3.00 6.65 0.30
N LEU A 58 -1.73 6.52 -0.11
CA LEU A 58 -0.65 5.96 0.69
C LEU A 58 0.38 7.04 1.10
N VAL A 59 -0.06 8.29 1.20
CA VAL A 59 0.80 9.41 1.63
C VAL A 59 1.53 9.06 2.92
N ALA A 60 2.86 9.18 2.90
CA ALA A 60 3.73 8.91 4.05
C ALA A 60 3.59 7.50 4.68
N ALA A 61 3.01 6.54 3.95
CA ALA A 61 2.94 5.15 4.42
C ALA A 61 4.32 4.50 4.45
N ASP A 62 4.55 3.62 5.42
CA ASP A 62 5.76 2.80 5.48
C ASP A 62 5.55 1.51 4.68
N LEU A 63 6.20 1.41 3.52
CA LEU A 63 6.17 0.26 2.62
C LEU A 63 7.46 -0.57 2.70
N ASN A 64 8.26 -0.43 3.76
CA ASN A 64 9.50 -1.18 3.90
C ASN A 64 9.23 -2.69 3.89
N GLU A 65 9.97 -3.45 3.07
CA GLU A 65 9.79 -4.90 2.89
C GLU A 65 8.40 -5.33 2.38
N THR A 66 7.52 -4.40 1.99
CA THR A 66 6.19 -4.74 1.46
C THR A 66 6.30 -5.40 0.08
N ASN A 67 5.52 -6.45 -0.14
CA ASN A 67 5.42 -7.09 -1.44
C ASN A 67 4.27 -6.48 -2.26
N LEU A 68 4.60 -5.70 -3.28
CA LEU A 68 3.61 -5.10 -4.20
C LEU A 68 3.50 -5.87 -5.52
N THR A 69 4.07 -7.07 -5.65
CA THR A 69 4.12 -7.79 -6.93
C THR A 69 2.72 -7.96 -7.53
N GLY A 70 2.51 -7.43 -8.74
CA GLY A 70 1.22 -7.53 -9.44
C GLY A 70 0.11 -6.64 -8.90
N ALA A 71 0.35 -5.81 -7.88
CA ALA A 71 -0.64 -4.89 -7.34
C ALA A 71 -1.03 -3.80 -8.37
N TYR A 72 -2.32 -3.44 -8.38
CA TYR A 72 -2.87 -2.42 -9.25
C TYR A 72 -2.81 -1.05 -8.57
N VAL A 73 -1.84 -0.23 -8.96
CA VAL A 73 -1.53 1.05 -8.27
C VAL A 73 -1.90 2.30 -9.08
N ARG A 74 -2.78 2.17 -10.08
CA ARG A 74 -3.13 3.30 -10.95
C ARG A 74 -3.83 4.38 -10.13
N ALA A 75 -3.39 5.63 -10.31
CA ALA A 75 -3.91 6.80 -9.60
C ALA A 75 -3.73 6.78 -8.07
N ALA A 76 -3.08 5.78 -7.50
CA ALA A 76 -2.72 5.80 -6.09
C ALA A 76 -1.65 6.85 -5.81
N ASN A 77 -1.74 7.41 -4.61
CA ASN A 77 -0.85 8.45 -4.13
C ASN A 77 0.25 7.82 -3.28
N PHE A 78 1.49 7.97 -3.70
CA PHE A 78 2.66 7.38 -3.06
C PHE A 78 3.64 8.45 -2.59
N SER A 79 3.19 9.70 -2.44
CA SER A 79 4.04 10.77 -1.93
C SER A 79 4.57 10.44 -0.53
N TRP A 80 5.85 10.71 -0.32
CA TRP A 80 6.59 10.54 0.93
C TRP A 80 6.62 9.11 1.49
N ILE A 81 6.35 8.09 0.67
CA ILE A 81 6.47 6.69 1.12
C ILE A 81 7.90 6.35 1.53
N ASN A 82 8.04 5.43 2.47
CA ASN A 82 9.33 4.77 2.73
C ASN A 82 9.38 3.42 2.00
N VAL A 83 10.40 3.21 1.15
CA VAL A 83 10.55 2.00 0.31
C VAL A 83 11.94 1.36 0.40
N SER A 84 12.63 1.52 1.54
CA SER A 84 14.04 1.11 1.68
C SER A 84 14.35 -0.35 1.27
N GLN A 85 13.37 -1.27 1.35
CA GLN A 85 13.46 -2.65 0.86
C GLN A 85 12.16 -3.14 0.18
N ALA A 86 11.29 -2.23 -0.28
CA ALA A 86 10.02 -2.63 -0.88
C ALA A 86 10.24 -3.43 -2.18
N ILE A 87 9.50 -4.53 -2.37
CA ILE A 87 9.48 -5.26 -3.64
C ILE A 87 8.49 -4.55 -4.57
N ILE A 88 8.98 -3.52 -5.26
CA ILE A 88 8.22 -2.70 -6.22
C ILE A 88 8.94 -2.64 -7.57
N THR A 89 8.17 -2.70 -8.66
CA THR A 89 8.74 -2.57 -10.01
C THR A 89 8.89 -1.11 -10.43
N ALA A 90 9.83 -0.83 -11.34
CA ALA A 90 9.96 0.50 -11.93
C ALA A 90 8.69 0.97 -12.65
N ALA A 91 7.88 0.04 -13.17
CA ALA A 91 6.58 0.36 -13.77
C ALA A 91 5.58 0.85 -12.72
N GLN A 92 5.55 0.20 -11.55
CA GLN A 92 4.69 0.60 -10.43
C GLN A 92 5.08 1.96 -9.88
N LEU A 93 6.39 2.23 -9.71
CA LEU A 93 6.88 3.57 -9.32
C LEU A 93 6.55 4.65 -10.34
N LYS A 94 6.60 4.36 -11.65
CA LYS A 94 6.22 5.32 -12.70
C LYS A 94 4.71 5.60 -12.75
N SER A 95 3.90 4.61 -12.41
CA SER A 95 2.44 4.77 -12.36
C SER A 95 1.94 5.33 -11.03
N ALA A 96 2.78 5.26 -10.00
CA ALA A 96 2.57 5.90 -8.72
C ALA A 96 2.66 7.43 -8.89
N ARG A 97 1.76 8.15 -8.23
CA ARG A 97 1.87 9.61 -8.15
C ARG A 97 2.90 9.91 -7.06
N LEU A 98 4.10 10.29 -7.49
CA LEU A 98 5.16 10.83 -6.63
C LEU A 98 5.12 12.37 -6.69
N SER A 99 5.48 13.02 -5.60
CA SER A 99 5.65 14.47 -5.59
C SER A 99 6.97 14.86 -6.31
N PRO A 100 7.07 16.05 -6.92
CA PRO A 100 8.26 16.46 -7.68
C PRO A 100 9.57 16.45 -6.88
N ASP A 101 9.48 16.54 -5.55
CA ASP A 101 10.63 16.59 -4.65
C ASP A 101 11.19 15.18 -4.29
N GLU A 102 10.61 14.12 -4.86
CA GLU A 102 10.93 12.71 -4.60
C GLU A 102 11.77 12.04 -5.73
N LEU A 103 12.24 12.80 -6.73
CA LEU A 103 12.99 12.29 -7.91
C LEU A 103 14.49 12.66 -7.89
#